data_AF-A0A9P6R544-F1
#
_entry.id   AF-A0A9P6R544-F1
#
_cell.length_a   1.000
_cell.length_b   1.000
_cell.length_c   1.000
_cell.angle_alpha   90.00
_cell.angle_beta   90.00
_cell.angle_gamma   90.00
#
_symmetry.space_group_name_H-M   'P 1'
#
loop_
_entity.id
_entity.type
_entity.pdbx_description
1 polymer ?
#
loop_
_entity_poly.entity_id
_entity_poly.type
_entity_poly.pdbx_seq_one_letter_code
_entity_poly.pdbx_strand_id
1 'polypeptide(L)'
;MPSKGITVFSYISVEGYEIDFSVPEGNVHNTSADNFTSKNLEIESANIPGKFDFVGRFEWRVLHHGQVVGSAYNDINCLTGKVQDGTMTSTVHFLPLVTSDAIITYGFYAAGHGKFGLPDRHQCYVTICSRSNESWMGTVAPPGSPQAQKPFSRFVLAAPHDNGMNSMRTCDAFFTAANADAIADLRKYLPVLSFFEELPDHLLHEKLPNIVYGVAITQKKEVPIMLGLGARYFEFRPAKLLPIIRKVSSLPDKFYFQHACIPGLAFDEFLAQQVAFLDKHPTEFVVLHIRWDNIVSDCQRPTEQEIDDMLTEACAQAVNQPLAWGGRECFSEPIDALRKNGQRLICVIQAEKYDSWTAEAYATLSAEPILERFESMNTEGQEDTDLTILQCQATSQSIKEVLVYSVLSAHSATSCLTSTKAQLDTQTLPWIRQNALERLQAEKTIVIMNDFIDGATTDTSIMLSKTRLEN
;
A
#
# COMPACT_ATOMS: atom_id res chain seq x y z
N MET A 1 32.60 -16.59 11.14
CA MET A 1 33.00 -15.27 10.60
C MET A 1 31.76 -14.37 10.63
N PRO A 2 31.88 -13.06 10.86
CA PRO A 2 30.73 -12.16 10.84
C PRO A 2 29.94 -12.26 9.52
N SER A 3 28.62 -12.33 9.60
CA SER A 3 27.71 -12.30 8.44
C SER A 3 26.44 -11.50 8.74
N LYS A 4 25.80 -10.99 7.68
CA LYS A 4 24.44 -10.43 7.75
C LYS A 4 23.57 -11.07 6.68
N GLY A 5 22.50 -11.70 7.13
CA GLY A 5 21.52 -12.34 6.27
C GLY A 5 20.53 -11.37 5.62
N ILE A 6 20.13 -11.72 4.41
CA ILE A 6 19.10 -11.05 3.62
C ILE A 6 18.12 -12.11 3.13
N THR A 7 16.82 -11.82 3.18
CA THR A 7 15.76 -12.61 2.57
C THR A 7 15.15 -11.81 1.42
N VAL A 8 15.11 -12.42 0.24
CA VAL A 8 14.64 -11.79 -0.99
C VAL A 8 13.34 -12.42 -1.47
N PHE A 9 12.47 -11.58 -2.00
CA PHE A 9 11.15 -11.94 -2.49
C PHE A 9 10.95 -11.35 -3.89
N SER A 10 10.22 -12.05 -4.74
CA SER A 10 9.88 -11.51 -6.07
C SER A 10 8.49 -11.86 -6.54
N TYR A 11 7.96 -11.00 -7.39
CA TYR A 11 6.79 -11.28 -8.22
C TYR A 11 7.01 -10.76 -9.64
N ILE A 12 6.85 -11.61 -10.65
CA ILE A 12 7.06 -11.27 -12.06
C ILE A 12 5.87 -11.77 -12.86
N SER A 13 5.14 -10.86 -13.51
CA SER A 13 4.00 -11.20 -14.38
C SER A 13 4.14 -10.76 -15.83
N VAL A 14 5.28 -10.17 -16.19
CA VAL A 14 5.59 -9.77 -17.57
C VAL A 14 6.60 -10.76 -18.16
N GLU A 15 6.32 -11.24 -19.38
CA GLU A 15 7.22 -12.15 -20.08
C GLU A 15 8.58 -11.50 -20.37
N GLY A 16 9.65 -12.29 -20.36
CA GLY A 16 10.99 -11.81 -20.67
C GLY A 16 11.70 -11.05 -19.56
N TYR A 17 11.01 -10.78 -18.43
CA TYR A 17 11.60 -10.17 -17.25
C TYR A 17 12.13 -11.21 -16.25
N GLU A 18 13.26 -10.90 -15.63
CA GLU A 18 13.94 -11.70 -14.62
C GLU A 18 14.50 -10.76 -13.53
N ILE A 19 14.75 -11.29 -12.34
CA ILE A 19 15.36 -10.54 -11.23
C ILE A 19 16.58 -11.28 -10.70
N ASP A 20 17.72 -10.60 -10.73
CA ASP A 20 18.93 -11.03 -10.04
C ASP A 20 19.02 -10.33 -8.68
N PHE A 21 19.31 -11.09 -7.63
CA PHE A 21 19.75 -10.58 -6.34
C PHE A 21 21.19 -11.04 -6.11
N SER A 22 22.05 -10.17 -5.59
CA SER A 22 23.46 -10.48 -5.41
C SER A 22 24.04 -9.89 -4.12
N VAL A 23 25.02 -10.60 -3.60
CA VAL A 23 25.91 -10.27 -2.48
C VAL A 23 27.33 -10.71 -2.85
N PRO A 24 28.39 -10.36 -2.09
CA PRO A 24 29.73 -10.84 -2.41
C PRO A 24 29.80 -12.37 -2.48
N GLU A 25 30.20 -12.89 -3.64
CA GLU A 25 30.26 -14.33 -3.99
C GLU A 25 28.94 -15.12 -3.88
N GLY A 26 27.79 -14.44 -3.77
CA GLY A 26 26.47 -15.07 -3.69
C GLY A 26 25.46 -14.42 -4.63
N ASN A 27 24.62 -15.23 -5.28
CA ASN A 27 23.52 -14.72 -6.10
C ASN A 27 22.27 -15.60 -6.03
N VAL A 28 21.15 -14.99 -6.37
CA VAL A 28 19.85 -15.63 -6.56
C VAL A 28 19.28 -15.08 -7.86
N HIS A 29 18.90 -15.96 -8.77
CA HIS A 29 18.18 -15.62 -9.99
C HIS A 29 16.73 -16.07 -9.88
N ASN A 30 15.79 -15.15 -10.15
CA ASN A 30 14.35 -15.40 -10.06
C ASN A 30 13.65 -15.11 -11.38
N THR A 31 12.74 -16.00 -11.73
CA THR A 31 11.82 -15.91 -12.87
C THR A 31 10.38 -15.91 -12.36
N SER A 32 9.40 -15.83 -13.26
CA SER A 32 7.97 -15.94 -12.90
C SER A 32 7.61 -17.28 -12.23
N ALA A 33 8.41 -18.34 -12.43
CA ALA A 33 8.22 -19.62 -11.76
C ALA A 33 8.55 -19.56 -10.25
N ASP A 34 9.30 -18.55 -9.81
CA ASP A 34 9.69 -18.34 -8.41
C ASP A 34 8.72 -17.42 -7.65
N ASN A 35 7.60 -17.02 -8.25
CA ASN A 35 6.62 -16.13 -7.62
C ASN A 35 6.09 -16.69 -6.29
N PHE A 36 5.90 -15.80 -5.31
CA PHE A 36 5.46 -16.14 -3.94
C PHE A 36 6.41 -17.07 -3.16
N THR A 37 7.67 -17.14 -3.57
CA THR A 37 8.72 -17.81 -2.79
C THR A 37 9.65 -16.79 -2.14
N SER A 38 10.47 -17.27 -1.20
CA SER A 38 11.56 -16.49 -0.61
C SER A 38 12.87 -17.26 -0.75
N LYS A 39 13.96 -16.53 -0.91
CA LYS A 39 15.32 -17.08 -0.95
C LYS A 39 16.22 -16.29 -0.01
N ASN A 40 17.28 -16.92 0.48
CA ASN A 40 18.19 -16.31 1.45
C ASN A 40 19.57 -16.07 0.81
N LEU A 41 20.15 -14.91 1.12
CA LEU A 41 21.51 -14.51 0.79
C LEU A 41 22.27 -14.14 2.07
N GLU A 42 23.58 -14.28 2.07
CA GLU A 42 24.46 -13.90 3.18
C GLU A 42 25.55 -12.96 2.71
N ILE A 43 25.70 -11.82 3.38
CA ILE A 43 26.90 -11.00 3.26
C ILE A 43 27.89 -11.54 4.28
N GLU A 44 28.82 -12.38 3.83
CA GLU A 44 29.86 -12.97 4.67
C GLU A 44 31.17 -12.18 4.57
N SER A 45 31.77 -11.85 5.72
CA SER A 45 33.10 -11.20 5.76
C SER A 45 34.20 -11.96 5.02
N ALA A 46 34.06 -13.27 4.84
CA ALA A 46 35.00 -14.09 4.07
C ALA A 46 35.05 -13.73 2.59
N ASN A 47 33.92 -13.25 2.06
CA ASN A 47 33.71 -12.98 0.64
C ASN A 47 33.94 -11.49 0.32
N ILE A 48 34.32 -10.69 1.31
CA ILE A 48 34.62 -9.27 1.17
C ILE A 48 36.13 -9.11 1.03
N PRO A 49 36.64 -8.51 -0.06
CA PRO A 49 38.07 -8.30 -0.23
C PRO A 49 38.62 -7.40 0.88
N GLY A 50 39.62 -7.91 1.61
CA GLY A 50 40.33 -7.17 2.66
C GLY A 50 40.14 -7.77 4.06
N LYS A 51 41.25 -7.96 4.79
CA LYS A 51 41.26 -8.69 6.08
C LYS A 51 40.44 -8.01 7.19
N PHE A 52 40.17 -6.72 7.05
CA PHE A 52 39.43 -5.91 8.03
C PHE A 52 38.26 -5.16 7.39
N ASP A 53 37.88 -5.54 6.17
CA ASP A 53 36.74 -4.98 5.48
C ASP A 53 35.49 -5.81 5.78
N PHE A 54 34.47 -5.14 6.29
CA PHE A 54 33.22 -5.78 6.73
C PHE A 54 32.02 -5.28 5.94
N VAL A 55 32.22 -4.52 4.87
CA VAL A 55 31.14 -3.89 4.10
C VAL A 55 30.98 -4.63 2.79
N GLY A 56 29.83 -5.28 2.62
CA GLY A 56 29.47 -5.96 1.38
C GLY A 56 28.25 -5.33 0.76
N ARG A 57 28.20 -5.33 -0.57
CA ARG A 57 27.06 -4.79 -1.32
C ARG A 57 25.99 -5.86 -1.51
N PHE A 58 24.77 -5.54 -1.11
CA PHE A 58 23.58 -6.20 -1.63
C PHE A 58 23.04 -5.39 -2.81
N GLU A 59 22.70 -6.05 -3.91
CA GLU A 59 22.11 -5.41 -5.08
C GLU A 59 21.02 -6.31 -5.68
N TRP A 60 19.93 -5.69 -6.13
CA TRP A 60 19.04 -6.33 -7.10
C TRP A 60 19.16 -5.66 -8.46
N ARG A 61 18.98 -6.45 -9.52
CA ARG A 61 18.91 -5.99 -10.91
C ARG A 61 17.72 -6.64 -11.58
N VAL A 62 16.94 -5.85 -12.29
CA VAL A 62 15.87 -6.34 -13.14
C VAL A 62 16.42 -6.44 -14.56
N LEU A 63 16.28 -7.62 -15.16
CA LEU A 63 16.68 -7.90 -16.52
C LEU A 63 15.44 -8.01 -17.40
N HIS A 64 15.51 -7.49 -18.62
CA HIS A 64 14.53 -7.71 -19.67
C HIS A 64 15.28 -8.24 -20.89
N HIS A 65 15.00 -9.50 -21.27
CA HIS A 65 15.73 -10.22 -22.32
C HIS A 65 17.26 -10.17 -22.15
N GLY A 66 17.73 -10.34 -20.90
CA GLY A 66 19.15 -10.31 -20.54
C GLY A 66 19.77 -8.92 -20.42
N GLN A 67 19.03 -7.83 -20.69
CA GLN A 67 19.51 -6.46 -20.51
C GLN A 67 19.04 -5.87 -19.18
N VAL A 68 19.92 -5.23 -18.43
CA VAL A 68 19.54 -4.56 -17.16
C VAL A 68 18.72 -3.32 -17.46
N VAL A 69 17.49 -3.28 -16.94
CA VAL A 69 16.56 -2.15 -17.09
C VAL A 69 16.34 -1.36 -15.78
N GLY A 70 16.84 -1.89 -14.66
CA GLY A 70 16.80 -1.21 -13.37
C GLY A 70 17.63 -1.93 -12.32
N SER A 71 18.16 -1.19 -11.35
CA SER A 71 18.85 -1.76 -10.20
C SER A 71 18.77 -0.84 -8.98
N ALA A 72 18.96 -1.40 -7.80
CA ALA A 72 19.20 -0.66 -6.57
C ALA A 72 20.05 -1.51 -5.61
N TYR A 73 20.77 -0.85 -4.71
CA TYR A 73 21.74 -1.50 -3.85
C TYR A 73 21.84 -0.85 -2.47
N ASN A 74 22.34 -1.61 -1.50
CA ASN A 74 22.78 -1.13 -0.20
C ASN A 74 24.14 -1.73 0.16
N ASP A 75 25.03 -0.90 0.67
CA ASP A 75 26.29 -1.33 1.26
C ASP A 75 26.06 -1.60 2.75
N ILE A 76 26.27 -2.84 3.17
CA ILE A 76 25.87 -3.35 4.49
C ILE A 76 27.10 -3.86 5.22
N ASN A 77 27.26 -3.40 6.46
CA ASN A 77 28.30 -3.89 7.33
C ASN A 77 27.90 -5.25 7.94
N CYS A 78 28.56 -6.33 7.55
CA CYS A 78 28.24 -7.69 7.99
C CYS A 78 28.53 -7.97 9.47
N LEU A 79 29.29 -7.12 10.15
CA LEU A 79 29.53 -7.22 11.60
C LEU A 79 28.40 -6.59 12.41
N THR A 80 27.90 -5.44 11.97
CA THR A 80 26.90 -4.65 12.72
C THR A 80 25.49 -4.79 12.16
N GLY A 81 25.34 -5.30 10.94
CA GLY A 81 24.09 -5.31 10.18
C GLY A 81 23.60 -3.93 9.75
N LYS A 82 24.39 -2.87 9.90
CA LYS A 82 24.00 -1.51 9.54
C LYS A 82 24.16 -1.28 8.03
N VAL A 83 23.16 -0.65 7.43
CA VAL A 83 23.27 -0.03 6.10
C VAL A 83 24.18 1.19 6.25
N GLN A 84 25.28 1.22 5.48
CA GLN A 84 26.25 2.31 5.51
C GLN A 84 26.05 3.29 4.34
N ASP A 85 25.65 2.78 3.18
CA ASP A 85 25.36 3.57 1.98
C ASP A 85 24.37 2.82 1.08
N GLY A 86 23.87 3.48 0.04
CA GLY A 86 23.05 2.87 -1.01
C GLY A 86 21.85 3.69 -1.43
N THR A 87 21.06 3.10 -2.32
CA THR A 87 19.88 3.72 -2.91
C THR A 87 18.58 3.33 -2.20
N MET A 88 18.57 2.31 -1.32
CA MET A 88 17.39 1.90 -0.55
C MET A 88 17.57 2.17 0.96
N THR A 89 18.14 3.33 1.29
CA THR A 89 18.45 3.73 2.67
C THR A 89 17.24 4.22 3.45
N SER A 90 16.23 4.74 2.76
CA SER A 90 14.95 5.15 3.31
C SER A 90 13.84 4.76 2.34
N THR A 91 12.65 4.57 2.88
CA THR A 91 11.44 4.19 2.14
C THR A 91 10.96 5.23 1.14
N VAL A 92 11.28 6.52 1.37
CA VAL A 92 11.06 7.59 0.39
C VAL A 92 11.89 7.39 -0.90
N HIS A 93 12.94 6.56 -0.85
CA HIS A 93 13.76 6.21 -2.00
C HIS A 93 13.20 5.04 -2.81
N PHE A 94 12.11 4.40 -2.37
CA PHE A 94 11.54 3.23 -3.06
C PHE A 94 10.66 3.66 -4.23
N LEU A 95 11.26 4.43 -5.13
CA LEU A 95 10.59 5.01 -6.29
C LEU A 95 10.38 3.92 -7.35
N PRO A 96 9.16 3.79 -7.89
CA PRO A 96 8.87 2.82 -8.94
C PRO A 96 9.67 3.13 -10.21
N LEU A 97 10.10 2.10 -10.93
CA LEU A 97 10.70 2.25 -12.26
C LEU A 97 9.64 1.89 -13.30
N VAL A 98 9.48 2.76 -14.29
CA VAL A 98 8.48 2.59 -15.36
C VAL A 98 9.21 2.39 -16.67
N THR A 99 9.03 1.21 -17.29
CA THR A 99 9.54 0.91 -18.62
C THR A 99 8.41 1.07 -19.66
N SER A 100 8.69 0.75 -20.92
CA SER A 100 7.67 0.79 -21.98
C SER A 100 6.49 -0.15 -21.71
N ASP A 101 6.73 -1.27 -21.04
CA ASP A 101 5.80 -2.40 -20.93
C ASP A 101 5.62 -2.91 -19.49
N ALA A 102 6.43 -2.46 -18.53
CA ALA A 102 6.35 -2.87 -17.13
C ALA A 102 6.42 -1.70 -16.13
N ILE A 103 5.88 -1.94 -14.94
CA ILE A 103 6.10 -1.14 -13.74
C ILE A 103 6.81 -2.03 -12.72
N ILE A 104 7.99 -1.60 -12.30
CA ILE A 104 8.82 -2.27 -11.31
C ILE A 104 8.68 -1.53 -10.00
N THR A 105 8.32 -2.25 -8.93
CA THR A 105 8.25 -1.69 -7.58
C THR A 105 9.04 -2.53 -6.61
N TYR A 106 9.60 -1.92 -5.58
CA TYR A 106 10.45 -2.63 -4.63
C TYR A 106 10.36 -2.02 -3.24
N GLY A 107 10.93 -2.71 -2.28
CA GLY A 107 11.15 -2.17 -0.94
C GLY A 107 12.18 -2.96 -0.17
N PHE A 108 12.80 -2.28 0.78
CA PHE A 108 13.84 -2.83 1.64
C PHE A 108 13.47 -2.64 3.11
N TYR A 109 13.72 -3.65 3.93
CA TYR A 109 13.64 -3.58 5.39
C TYR A 109 15.01 -3.88 6.00
N ALA A 110 15.59 -2.88 6.65
CA ALA A 110 16.88 -2.96 7.32
C ALA A 110 16.73 -3.56 8.73
N ALA A 111 16.53 -4.87 8.81
CA ALA A 111 16.45 -5.59 10.09
C ALA A 111 17.62 -5.34 11.06
N GLY A 112 17.27 -5.14 12.34
CA GLY A 112 18.19 -5.19 13.47
C GLY A 112 18.52 -6.62 13.91
N HIS A 113 18.48 -6.88 15.22
CA HIS A 113 18.79 -8.19 15.83
C HIS A 113 17.53 -9.06 16.06
N GLY A 114 16.41 -8.76 15.39
CA GLY A 114 15.16 -9.52 15.53
C GLY A 114 14.47 -9.44 16.89
N LYS A 115 14.46 -8.26 17.52
CA LYS A 115 13.77 -8.08 18.81
C LYS A 115 12.25 -8.09 18.64
N PHE A 116 11.54 -8.62 19.65
CA PHE A 116 10.08 -8.61 19.73
C PHE A 116 9.38 -9.30 18.54
N GLY A 117 10.03 -10.31 17.95
CA GLY A 117 9.49 -11.07 16.81
C GLY A 117 9.74 -10.42 15.45
N LEU A 118 10.35 -9.23 15.39
CA LEU A 118 10.79 -8.66 14.12
C LEU A 118 11.85 -9.56 13.46
N PRO A 119 11.98 -9.52 12.12
CA PRO A 119 13.04 -10.24 11.43
C PRO A 119 14.43 -9.78 11.88
N ASP A 120 15.38 -10.72 11.97
CA ASP A 120 16.81 -10.48 12.18
C ASP A 120 17.60 -10.42 10.87
N ARG A 121 17.00 -10.86 9.76
CA ARG A 121 17.52 -10.76 8.39
C ARG A 121 16.94 -9.53 7.70
N HIS A 122 17.76 -8.81 6.94
CA HIS A 122 17.22 -7.76 6.07
C HIS A 122 16.23 -8.39 5.08
N GLN A 123 15.26 -7.62 4.61
CA GLN A 123 14.33 -8.10 3.59
C GLN A 123 14.36 -7.19 2.38
N CYS A 124 14.23 -7.77 1.19
CA CYS A 124 14.04 -7.01 -0.04
C CYS A 124 12.98 -7.69 -0.91
N TYR A 125 12.00 -6.94 -1.38
CA TYR A 125 11.06 -7.43 -2.39
C TYR A 125 11.17 -6.61 -3.67
N VAL A 126 11.00 -7.28 -4.81
CA VAL A 126 10.91 -6.64 -6.13
C VAL A 126 9.74 -7.25 -6.90
N THR A 127 8.82 -6.42 -7.38
CA THR A 127 7.66 -6.82 -8.16
C THR A 127 7.68 -6.19 -9.53
N ILE A 128 7.29 -6.93 -10.57
CA ILE A 128 7.21 -6.47 -11.95
C ILE A 128 5.81 -6.82 -12.47
N CYS A 129 5.04 -5.82 -12.88
CA CYS A 129 3.73 -6.02 -13.51
C CYS A 129 3.59 -5.24 -14.81
N SER A 130 2.61 -5.64 -15.63
CA SER A 130 2.39 -5.05 -16.94
C SER A 130 1.93 -3.59 -16.86
N ARG A 131 2.44 -2.74 -17.75
CA ARG A 131 1.90 -1.39 -17.99
C ARG A 131 0.46 -1.43 -18.48
N SER A 132 0.06 -2.51 -19.16
CA SER A 132 -1.31 -2.72 -19.63
C SER A 132 -2.33 -2.83 -18.49
N ASN A 133 -1.88 -2.98 -17.23
CA ASN A 133 -2.75 -2.91 -16.06
C ASN A 133 -3.44 -1.55 -15.92
N GLU A 134 -2.98 -0.49 -16.59
CA GLU A 134 -3.72 0.79 -16.65
C GLU A 134 -5.07 0.67 -17.37
N SER A 135 -5.33 -0.41 -18.13
CA SER A 135 -6.58 -0.64 -18.89
C SER A 135 -7.13 -2.07 -18.71
N TRP A 136 -6.92 -2.66 -17.53
CA TRP A 136 -7.26 -4.07 -17.31
C TRP A 136 -8.77 -4.33 -17.31
N MET A 137 -9.61 -3.40 -16.81
CA MET A 137 -11.08 -3.62 -16.78
C MET A 137 -11.65 -3.66 -18.20
N GLY A 138 -11.12 -2.83 -19.11
CA GLY A 138 -11.42 -2.91 -20.54
C GLY A 138 -10.95 -4.20 -21.20
N THR A 139 -9.89 -4.82 -20.68
CA THR A 139 -9.37 -6.09 -21.19
C THR A 139 -10.22 -7.28 -20.73
N VAL A 140 -10.62 -7.33 -19.45
CA VAL A 140 -11.39 -8.46 -18.91
C VAL A 140 -12.90 -8.36 -19.18
N ALA A 141 -13.42 -7.14 -19.36
CA ALA A 141 -14.79 -6.88 -19.79
C ALA A 141 -14.79 -5.91 -20.99
N PRO A 142 -14.44 -6.35 -22.20
CA PRO A 142 -14.44 -5.49 -23.38
C PRO A 142 -15.83 -4.91 -23.68
N PRO A 143 -15.94 -3.64 -24.13
CA PRO A 143 -17.23 -3.06 -24.48
C PRO A 143 -18.00 -3.91 -25.50
N GLY A 144 -19.28 -4.15 -25.23
CA GLY A 144 -20.16 -4.99 -26.04
C GLY A 144 -20.02 -6.50 -25.81
N SER A 145 -19.10 -6.95 -24.95
CA SER A 145 -18.91 -8.37 -24.66
C SER A 145 -19.93 -8.90 -23.65
N PRO A 146 -20.16 -10.23 -23.58
CA PRO A 146 -20.98 -10.84 -22.52
C PRO A 146 -20.51 -10.49 -21.11
N GLN A 147 -19.19 -10.37 -20.90
CA GLN A 147 -18.60 -9.97 -19.63
C GLN A 147 -19.01 -8.55 -19.24
N ALA A 148 -19.07 -7.61 -20.19
CA ALA A 148 -19.46 -6.24 -19.91
C ALA A 148 -20.98 -6.05 -19.66
N GLN A 149 -21.78 -7.08 -19.94
CA GLN A 149 -23.21 -7.11 -19.58
C GLN A 149 -23.44 -7.60 -18.14
N LYS A 150 -22.41 -8.11 -17.45
CA LYS A 150 -22.48 -8.52 -16.06
C LYS A 150 -22.45 -7.30 -15.13
N PRO A 151 -23.03 -7.41 -13.92
CA PRO A 151 -23.02 -6.32 -12.96
C PRO A 151 -21.60 -5.95 -12.52
N PHE A 152 -21.36 -4.68 -12.21
CA PHE A 152 -20.05 -4.21 -11.72
C PHE A 152 -19.57 -4.98 -10.48
N SER A 153 -20.47 -5.42 -9.61
CA SER A 153 -20.15 -6.16 -8.38
C SER A 153 -19.36 -7.45 -8.60
N ARG A 154 -19.30 -7.95 -9.84
CA ARG A 154 -18.50 -9.11 -10.24
C ARG A 154 -17.00 -8.81 -10.25
N PHE A 155 -16.57 -7.54 -10.29
CA PHE A 155 -15.16 -7.21 -10.17
C PHE A 155 -14.59 -7.56 -8.79
N VAL A 156 -13.31 -7.89 -8.78
CA VAL A 156 -12.45 -7.96 -7.60
C VAL A 156 -11.44 -6.83 -7.72
N LEU A 157 -11.38 -5.94 -6.74
CA LEU A 157 -10.63 -4.69 -6.82
C LEU A 157 -9.43 -4.70 -5.86
N ALA A 158 -8.25 -4.37 -6.36
CA ALA A 158 -7.11 -4.10 -5.50
C ALA A 158 -7.21 -2.70 -4.87
N ALA A 159 -6.85 -2.61 -3.60
CA ALA A 159 -6.95 -1.43 -2.78
C ALA A 159 -5.64 -1.11 -2.04
N PRO A 160 -5.08 0.11 -2.20
CA PRO A 160 -4.02 0.57 -1.33
C PRO A 160 -4.62 0.93 0.04
N HIS A 161 -4.20 0.21 1.08
CA HIS A 161 -4.53 0.54 2.47
C HIS A 161 -4.05 1.96 2.81
N ASP A 162 -4.93 2.77 3.39
CA ASP A 162 -4.65 4.15 3.77
C ASP A 162 -3.94 4.95 2.67
N ASN A 163 -4.46 4.90 1.44
CA ASN A 163 -3.80 5.43 0.24
C ASN A 163 -3.35 6.89 0.32
N GLY A 164 -4.00 7.73 1.14
CA GLY A 164 -3.59 9.11 1.35
C GLY A 164 -2.33 9.26 2.20
N MET A 165 -1.84 8.19 2.84
CA MET A 165 -0.57 8.16 3.58
C MET A 165 0.58 7.66 2.71
N ASN A 166 0.76 8.31 1.56
CA ASN A 166 1.76 7.94 0.56
C ASN A 166 3.02 8.82 0.57
N SER A 167 3.07 9.84 1.42
CA SER A 167 4.23 10.71 1.61
C SER A 167 4.23 11.37 2.98
N MET A 168 5.39 11.87 3.41
CA MET A 168 5.54 12.68 4.63
C MET A 168 5.24 14.17 4.38
N ARG A 169 4.98 14.61 3.15
CA ARG A 169 4.94 16.03 2.75
C ARG A 169 4.02 16.89 3.62
N THR A 170 2.79 16.43 3.87
CA THR A 170 1.83 17.16 4.69
C THR A 170 2.23 17.15 6.17
N CYS A 171 2.80 16.05 6.65
CA CYS A 171 3.30 15.92 8.02
C CYS A 171 4.53 16.80 8.26
N ASP A 172 5.46 16.89 7.32
CA ASP A 172 6.69 17.70 7.42
C ASP A 172 6.38 19.20 7.52
N ALA A 173 5.33 19.65 6.82
CA ALA A 173 4.84 21.03 6.94
C ALA A 173 4.34 21.34 8.36
N PHE A 174 3.78 20.34 9.07
CA PHE A 174 3.43 20.48 10.48
C PHE A 174 4.65 20.39 11.39
N PHE A 175 5.53 19.39 11.22
CA PHE A 175 6.71 19.22 12.09
C PHE A 175 7.65 20.41 12.06
N THR A 176 7.81 21.05 10.90
CA THR A 176 8.65 22.24 10.76
C THR A 176 8.09 23.44 11.55
N ALA A 177 6.78 23.48 11.78
CA ALA A 177 6.11 24.61 12.41
C ALA A 177 5.63 24.33 13.85
N ALA A 178 5.65 23.07 14.30
CA ALA A 178 5.18 22.68 15.61
C ALA A 178 6.14 23.15 16.72
N ASN A 179 5.57 23.65 17.82
CA ASN A 179 6.30 23.94 19.06
C ASN A 179 6.00 22.88 20.13
N ALA A 180 6.64 22.97 21.30
CA ALA A 180 6.45 22.02 22.39
C ALA A 180 4.98 21.90 22.84
N ASP A 181 4.25 23.02 22.87
CA ASP A 181 2.83 23.04 23.23
C ASP A 181 1.98 22.24 22.23
N ALA A 182 2.26 22.38 20.92
CA ALA A 182 1.58 21.62 19.87
C ALA A 182 1.80 20.11 20.00
N ILE A 183 3.00 19.69 20.44
CA ILE A 183 3.32 18.27 20.67
C ILE A 183 2.62 17.75 21.92
N ALA A 184 2.62 18.53 23.00
CA ALA A 184 1.93 18.16 24.24
C ALA A 184 0.42 17.98 24.01
N ASP A 185 -0.19 18.84 23.20
CA ASP A 185 -1.58 18.69 22.79
C ASP A 185 -1.80 17.51 21.84
N LEU A 186 -0.86 17.21 20.93
CA LEU A 186 -0.95 16.05 20.05
C LEU A 186 -1.01 14.72 20.81
N ARG A 187 -0.39 14.63 22.00
CA ARG A 187 -0.50 13.44 22.88
C ARG A 187 -1.95 13.10 23.26
N LYS A 188 -2.85 14.09 23.29
CA LYS A 188 -4.29 13.88 23.57
C LYS A 188 -5.01 13.17 22.42
N TYR A 189 -4.49 13.32 21.19
CA TYR A 189 -5.15 12.91 19.97
C TYR A 189 -4.49 11.69 19.29
N LEU A 190 -3.23 11.41 19.62
CA LEU A 190 -2.49 10.24 19.15
C LEU A 190 -2.20 9.28 20.31
N PRO A 191 -3.08 8.30 20.58
CA PRO A 191 -2.88 7.31 21.63
C PRO A 191 -1.54 6.58 21.55
N VAL A 192 -1.01 6.40 20.34
CA VAL A 192 0.30 5.78 20.12
C VAL A 192 1.46 6.52 20.79
N LEU A 193 1.32 7.82 21.05
CA LEU A 193 2.32 8.59 21.80
C LEU A 193 2.41 8.16 23.27
N SER A 194 1.39 7.47 23.81
CA SER A 194 1.46 6.85 25.14
C SER A 194 2.55 5.77 25.23
N PHE A 195 2.92 5.15 24.09
CA PHE A 195 3.99 4.16 24.07
C PHE A 195 5.37 4.76 24.36
N PHE A 196 5.47 6.10 24.28
CA PHE A 196 6.68 6.89 24.46
C PHE A 196 6.58 7.86 25.64
N GLU A 197 5.72 7.59 26.63
CA GLU A 197 5.55 8.44 27.82
C GLU A 197 6.86 8.68 28.60
N GLU A 198 7.76 7.70 28.59
CA GLU A 198 9.06 7.79 29.25
C GLU A 198 10.08 8.67 28.49
N LEU A 199 9.79 9.08 27.25
CA LEU A 199 10.66 9.97 26.51
C LEU A 199 10.41 11.43 26.89
N PRO A 200 11.45 12.19 27.29
CA PRO A 200 11.37 13.64 27.40
C PRO A 200 10.87 14.29 26.10
N ASP A 201 10.07 15.36 26.20
CA ASP A 201 9.40 15.98 25.04
C ASP A 201 10.35 16.42 23.93
N HIS A 202 11.57 16.85 24.25
CA HIS A 202 12.57 17.21 23.23
C HIS A 202 13.05 16.00 22.41
N LEU A 203 13.20 14.83 23.03
CA LEU A 203 13.52 13.59 22.31
C LEU A 203 12.30 13.07 21.56
N LEU A 204 11.10 13.22 22.13
CA LEU A 204 9.87 12.87 21.42
C LEU A 204 9.71 13.70 20.15
N HIS A 205 9.98 15.01 20.22
CA HIS A 205 9.96 15.89 19.06
C HIS A 205 10.93 15.43 17.96
N GLU A 206 12.17 15.08 18.33
CA GLU A 206 13.17 14.54 17.39
C GLU A 206 12.70 13.23 16.74
N LYS A 207 11.99 12.37 17.48
CA LYS A 207 11.50 11.07 16.98
C LYS A 207 10.14 11.14 16.31
N LEU A 208 9.42 12.25 16.38
CA LEU A 208 8.06 12.37 15.85
C LEU A 208 7.95 12.03 14.36
N PRO A 209 8.88 12.45 13.47
CA PRO A 209 8.87 12.00 12.08
C PRO A 209 8.97 10.48 11.94
N ASN A 210 9.81 9.82 12.75
CA ASN A 210 9.96 8.36 12.73
C ASN A 210 8.73 7.64 13.32
N ILE A 211 8.08 8.23 14.32
CA ILE A 211 6.82 7.71 14.87
C ILE A 211 5.73 7.77 13.81
N VAL A 212 5.51 8.94 13.20
CA VAL A 212 4.49 9.10 12.16
C VAL A 212 4.80 8.22 10.95
N TYR A 213 6.08 8.13 10.56
CA TYR A 213 6.51 7.23 9.52
C TYR A 213 6.19 5.76 9.83
N GLY A 214 6.49 5.30 11.05
CA GLY A 214 6.27 3.93 11.49
C GLY A 214 4.79 3.57 11.73
N VAL A 215 3.94 4.57 11.99
CA VAL A 215 2.52 4.35 12.31
C VAL A 215 1.61 4.50 11.11
N ALA A 216 1.88 5.51 10.27
CA ALA A 216 0.89 6.01 9.33
C ALA A 216 1.29 5.84 7.86
N ILE A 217 2.57 5.77 7.50
CA ILE A 217 2.98 5.66 6.09
C ILE A 217 2.83 4.21 5.59
N THR A 218 1.70 3.97 4.94
CA THR A 218 1.27 2.66 4.41
C THR A 218 1.48 2.56 2.90
N GLN A 219 1.69 3.66 2.20
CA GLN A 219 1.99 3.68 0.77
C GLN A 219 3.28 4.45 0.46
N LYS A 220 3.88 4.15 -0.70
CA LYS A 220 5.12 4.77 -1.18
C LYS A 220 5.00 5.36 -2.58
N LYS A 221 3.84 5.17 -3.21
CA LYS A 221 3.57 5.44 -4.61
C LYS A 221 2.61 6.61 -4.70
N GLU A 222 2.75 7.45 -5.71
CA GLU A 222 1.71 8.43 -6.03
C GLU A 222 0.48 7.72 -6.60
N VAL A 223 -0.69 8.35 -6.50
CA VAL A 223 -1.96 7.77 -6.98
C VAL A 223 -1.89 7.35 -8.45
N PRO A 224 -1.26 8.09 -9.39
CA PRO A 224 -1.16 7.67 -10.78
C PRO A 224 -0.40 6.35 -10.96
N ILE A 225 0.62 6.10 -10.12
CA ILE A 225 1.32 4.81 -10.12
C ILE A 225 0.43 3.72 -9.54
N MET A 226 -0.29 3.97 -8.43
CA MET A 226 -1.22 2.98 -7.88
C MET A 226 -2.28 2.57 -8.92
N LEU A 227 -2.81 3.53 -9.66
CA LEU A 227 -3.74 3.31 -10.77
C LEU A 227 -3.10 2.55 -11.92
N GLY A 228 -1.87 2.94 -12.32
CA GLY A 228 -1.10 2.26 -13.36
C GLY A 228 -0.77 0.80 -13.02
N LEU A 229 -0.56 0.48 -11.75
CA LEU A 229 -0.38 -0.89 -11.26
C LEU A 229 -1.68 -1.73 -11.38
N GLY A 230 -2.84 -1.08 -11.39
CA GLY A 230 -4.15 -1.72 -11.49
C GLY A 230 -5.07 -1.53 -10.28
N ALA A 231 -4.70 -0.72 -9.28
CA ALA A 231 -5.58 -0.43 -8.14
C ALA A 231 -6.83 0.35 -8.61
N ARG A 232 -8.00 -0.03 -8.09
CA ARG A 232 -9.30 0.52 -8.55
C ARG A 232 -10.27 0.78 -7.41
N TYR A 233 -9.88 0.50 -6.17
CA TYR A 233 -10.65 0.83 -4.98
C TYR A 233 -9.78 1.62 -4.01
N PHE A 234 -10.31 2.73 -3.49
CA PHE A 234 -9.59 3.61 -2.59
C PHE A 234 -10.49 4.01 -1.42
N GLU A 235 -10.06 3.71 -0.19
CA GLU A 235 -10.71 4.27 1.00
C GLU A 235 -10.14 5.65 1.29
N PHE A 236 -10.99 6.66 1.46
CA PHE A 236 -10.55 8.00 1.80
C PHE A 236 -11.25 8.48 3.06
N ARG A 237 -10.48 9.10 3.95
CA ARG A 237 -10.97 9.64 5.22
C ARG A 237 -10.85 11.16 5.24
N PRO A 238 -11.72 11.90 4.51
CA PRO A 238 -11.55 13.33 4.33
C PRO A 238 -11.98 14.07 5.61
N ALA A 239 -11.09 14.87 6.17
CA ALA A 239 -11.43 15.87 7.18
C ALA A 239 -10.46 17.05 7.12
N LYS A 240 -10.89 18.20 7.65
CA LYS A 240 -10.00 19.33 7.91
C LYS A 240 -8.97 18.92 8.97
N LEU A 241 -7.81 19.56 8.92
CA LEU A 241 -6.78 19.43 9.94
C LEU A 241 -7.31 19.82 11.32
N LEU A 242 -6.75 19.24 12.40
CA LEU A 242 -7.07 19.65 13.76
C LEU A 242 -6.87 21.17 13.93
N PRO A 243 -7.69 21.86 14.74
CA PRO A 243 -7.54 23.29 14.97
C PRO A 243 -6.12 23.70 15.40
N ILE A 244 -5.43 22.87 16.17
CA ILE A 244 -4.05 23.12 16.56
C ILE A 244 -3.07 23.06 15.40
N ILE A 245 -3.22 22.08 14.50
CA ILE A 245 -2.42 21.96 13.29
C ILE A 245 -2.70 23.14 12.35
N ARG A 246 -3.97 23.56 12.21
CA ARG A 246 -4.37 24.72 11.39
C ARG A 246 -3.75 26.04 11.88
N LYS A 247 -3.56 26.19 13.19
CA LYS A 247 -2.97 27.41 13.78
C LYS A 247 -1.48 27.54 13.50
N VAL A 248 -0.76 26.42 13.40
CA VAL A 248 0.71 26.42 13.30
C VAL A 248 1.22 26.09 11.91
N SER A 249 0.53 25.24 11.15
CA SER A 249 0.97 24.81 9.82
C SER A 249 0.63 25.84 8.74
N SER A 250 1.45 25.89 7.69
CA SER A 250 1.19 26.67 6.47
C SER A 250 0.26 25.96 5.48
N LEU A 251 -0.42 24.89 5.91
CA LEU A 251 -1.25 24.07 5.03
C LEU A 251 -2.57 24.78 4.72
N PRO A 252 -3.05 24.74 3.45
CA PRO A 252 -4.35 25.28 3.09
C PRO A 252 -5.49 24.66 3.90
N ASP A 253 -6.53 25.46 4.18
CA ASP A 253 -7.71 25.02 4.91
C ASP A 253 -8.66 24.20 4.02
N LYS A 254 -8.26 22.97 3.72
CA LYS A 254 -9.00 22.02 2.88
C LYS A 254 -9.14 20.65 3.55
N PHE A 255 -9.84 19.73 2.90
CA PHE A 255 -9.99 18.36 3.39
C PHE A 255 -8.75 17.55 3.00
N TYR A 256 -8.19 16.83 3.97
CA TYR A 256 -7.06 15.92 3.80
C TYR A 256 -7.48 14.53 4.21
N PHE A 257 -6.81 13.53 3.66
CA PHE A 257 -6.84 12.19 4.22
C PHE A 257 -6.38 12.25 5.67
N GLN A 258 -7.11 11.58 6.56
CA GLN A 258 -6.71 11.45 7.97
C GLN A 258 -6.42 9.99 8.29
N HIS A 259 -5.22 9.75 8.85
CA HIS A 259 -4.94 8.57 9.65
C HIS A 259 -4.98 8.99 11.13
N ALA A 260 -6.11 8.73 11.78
CA ALA A 260 -6.49 9.39 13.04
C ALA A 260 -6.54 10.93 12.91
N CYS A 261 -5.49 11.64 13.34
CA CYS A 261 -5.32 13.08 13.11
C CYS A 261 -4.03 13.42 12.34
N ILE A 262 -3.34 12.40 11.82
CA ILE A 262 -2.15 12.56 11.01
C ILE A 262 -2.62 12.85 9.57
N PRO A 263 -2.29 14.03 9.02
CA PRO A 263 -2.79 14.41 7.71
C PRO A 263 -1.92 13.86 6.58
N GLY A 264 -2.59 13.32 5.56
CA GLY A 264 -1.99 12.80 4.33
C GLY A 264 -2.27 13.69 3.12
N LEU A 265 -2.52 13.04 1.98
CA LEU A 265 -2.88 13.65 0.69
C LEU A 265 -4.15 14.50 0.80
N ALA A 266 -4.20 15.62 0.08
CA ALA A 266 -5.40 16.45 0.03
C ALA A 266 -6.49 15.81 -0.85
N PHE A 267 -7.75 15.97 -0.46
CA PHE A 267 -8.86 15.28 -1.11
C PHE A 267 -9.13 15.78 -2.53
N ASP A 268 -9.01 17.10 -2.75
CA ASP A 268 -9.09 17.74 -4.07
C ASP A 268 -8.02 17.20 -5.03
N GLU A 269 -6.78 17.11 -4.57
CA GLU A 269 -5.65 16.59 -5.33
C GLU A 269 -5.83 15.10 -5.64
N PHE A 270 -6.31 14.32 -4.67
CA PHE A 270 -6.66 12.93 -4.87
C PHE A 270 -7.73 12.77 -5.97
N LEU A 271 -8.84 13.49 -5.88
CA LEU A 271 -9.93 13.42 -6.87
C LEU A 271 -9.46 13.82 -8.27
N ALA A 272 -8.65 14.88 -8.39
CA ALA A 272 -8.10 15.31 -9.66
C ALA A 272 -7.23 14.23 -10.33
N GLN A 273 -6.42 13.51 -9.55
CA GLN A 273 -5.58 12.41 -10.06
C GLN A 273 -6.43 11.22 -10.54
N GLN A 274 -7.53 10.91 -9.83
CA GLN A 274 -8.48 9.86 -10.24
C GLN A 274 -9.21 10.21 -11.53
N VAL A 275 -9.74 11.43 -11.63
CA VAL A 275 -10.44 11.89 -12.83
C VAL A 275 -9.51 11.97 -14.04
N ALA A 276 -8.30 12.49 -13.86
CA ALA A 276 -7.31 12.55 -14.94
C ALA A 276 -6.94 11.16 -15.49
N PHE A 277 -6.97 10.13 -14.64
CA PHE A 277 -6.82 8.75 -15.06
C PHE A 277 -8.05 8.24 -15.82
N LEU A 278 -9.25 8.38 -15.25
CA LEU A 278 -10.49 7.93 -15.90
C LEU A 278 -10.73 8.62 -17.25
N ASP A 279 -10.36 9.89 -17.39
CA ASP A 279 -10.48 10.61 -18.66
C ASP A 279 -9.57 10.01 -19.76
N LYS A 280 -8.39 9.50 -19.39
CA LYS A 280 -7.46 8.83 -20.30
C LYS A 280 -7.82 7.37 -20.58
N HIS A 281 -8.53 6.72 -19.66
CA HIS A 281 -8.84 5.29 -19.71
C HIS A 281 -10.37 5.06 -19.70
N PRO A 282 -11.06 5.19 -20.86
CA PRO A 282 -12.52 5.22 -20.95
C PRO A 282 -13.22 3.93 -20.52
N THR A 283 -12.50 2.81 -20.47
CA THR A 283 -13.03 1.50 -20.08
C THR A 283 -12.90 1.20 -18.59
N GLU A 284 -12.16 2.03 -17.86
CA GLU A 284 -11.83 1.82 -16.46
C GLU A 284 -12.82 2.53 -15.54
N PHE A 285 -12.84 2.05 -14.29
CA PHE A 285 -13.66 2.57 -13.20
C PHE A 285 -12.81 2.78 -11.96
N VAL A 286 -13.18 3.72 -11.10
CA VAL A 286 -12.58 3.85 -9.77
C VAL A 286 -13.69 3.87 -8.74
N VAL A 287 -13.54 3.05 -7.70
CA VAL A 287 -14.40 3.07 -6.52
C VAL A 287 -13.71 3.87 -5.43
N LEU A 288 -14.37 4.94 -4.99
CA LEU A 288 -14.01 5.73 -3.83
C LEU A 288 -14.95 5.37 -2.67
N HIS A 289 -14.39 4.87 -1.58
CA HIS A 289 -15.12 4.68 -0.34
C HIS A 289 -14.75 5.78 0.66
N ILE A 290 -15.67 6.70 0.90
CA ILE A 290 -15.53 7.75 1.92
C ILE A 290 -15.97 7.22 3.27
N ARG A 291 -15.10 7.33 4.28
CA ARG A 291 -15.39 6.90 5.65
C ARG A 291 -14.66 7.75 6.70
N TRP A 292 -15.05 7.59 7.96
CA TRP A 292 -14.56 8.39 9.09
C TRP A 292 -14.29 7.58 10.35
N ASP A 293 -14.10 6.27 10.21
CA ASP A 293 -13.59 5.42 11.28
C ASP A 293 -12.26 5.98 11.81
N ASN A 294 -12.11 5.99 13.13
CA ASN A 294 -10.91 6.43 13.84
C ASN A 294 -10.48 7.89 13.61
N ILE A 295 -11.24 8.73 12.87
CA ILE A 295 -10.97 10.16 12.81
C ILE A 295 -11.32 10.81 14.14
N VAL A 296 -10.41 11.62 14.67
CA VAL A 296 -10.61 12.44 15.87
C VAL A 296 -11.81 13.38 15.68
N SER A 297 -12.70 13.45 16.69
CA SER A 297 -13.95 14.23 16.65
C SER A 297 -13.76 15.71 16.32
N ASP A 298 -12.61 16.27 16.68
CA ASP A 298 -12.27 17.68 16.49
C ASP A 298 -11.85 18.00 15.05
N CYS A 299 -11.60 16.98 14.22
CA CYS A 299 -11.39 17.15 12.78
C CYS A 299 -12.76 17.32 12.10
N GLN A 300 -13.00 18.50 11.52
CA GLN A 300 -14.23 18.78 10.80
C GLN A 300 -14.34 17.91 9.54
N ARG A 301 -15.38 17.10 9.46
CA ARG A 301 -15.73 16.28 8.30
C ARG A 301 -16.46 17.13 7.24
N PRO A 302 -16.32 16.82 5.95
CA PRO A 302 -17.15 17.44 4.93
C PRO A 302 -18.62 17.00 5.12
N THR A 303 -19.54 17.90 4.76
CA THR A 303 -20.96 17.58 4.59
C THR A 303 -21.19 16.78 3.31
N GLU A 304 -22.35 16.14 3.18
CA GLU A 304 -22.73 15.42 1.95
C GLU A 304 -22.71 16.36 0.73
N GLN A 305 -23.24 17.58 0.85
CA GLN A 305 -23.21 18.57 -0.22
C GLN A 305 -21.78 18.96 -0.63
N GLU A 306 -20.86 19.15 0.33
CA GLU A 306 -19.45 19.43 0.01
C GLU A 306 -18.78 18.27 -0.72
N ILE A 307 -19.13 17.02 -0.38
CA ILE A 307 -18.63 15.83 -1.10
C ILE A 307 -19.17 15.83 -2.53
N ASP A 308 -20.48 16.02 -2.72
CA ASP A 308 -21.14 16.02 -4.03
C ASP A 308 -20.59 17.13 -4.93
N ASP A 309 -20.39 18.33 -4.39
CA ASP A 309 -19.82 19.47 -5.10
C ASP A 309 -18.39 19.16 -5.54
N MET A 310 -17.55 18.62 -4.65
CA MET A 310 -16.17 18.25 -4.97
C MET A 310 -16.07 17.14 -6.02
N LEU A 311 -16.93 16.11 -5.95
CA LEU A 311 -16.98 15.03 -6.94
C LEU A 311 -17.45 15.54 -8.31
N THR A 312 -18.48 16.39 -8.31
CA THR A 312 -19.04 16.99 -9.53
C THR A 312 -18.03 17.92 -10.19
N GLU A 313 -17.39 18.78 -9.41
CA GLU A 313 -16.33 19.68 -9.87
C GLU A 313 -15.15 18.89 -10.43
N ALA A 314 -14.71 17.82 -9.75
CA ALA A 314 -13.63 16.98 -10.24
C ALA A 314 -14.01 16.32 -11.58
N CYS A 315 -15.17 15.66 -11.67
CA CYS A 315 -15.62 15.00 -12.90
C CYS A 315 -15.78 15.97 -14.08
N ALA A 316 -16.19 17.23 -13.82
CA ALA A 316 -16.30 18.27 -14.84
C ALA A 316 -14.96 18.66 -15.48
N GLN A 317 -13.82 18.26 -14.90
CA GLN A 317 -12.49 18.48 -15.47
C GLN A 317 -12.13 17.48 -16.59
N ALA A 318 -12.91 16.41 -16.78
CA ALA A 318 -12.69 15.46 -17.86
C ALA A 318 -12.94 16.12 -19.23
N VAL A 319 -12.04 15.89 -20.19
CA VAL A 319 -12.08 16.56 -21.51
C VAL A 319 -12.29 15.60 -22.67
N ASN A 320 -11.93 14.32 -22.52
CA ASN A 320 -11.93 13.37 -23.62
C ASN A 320 -13.27 12.65 -23.75
N GLN A 321 -13.90 12.29 -22.63
CA GLN A 321 -15.21 11.63 -22.61
C GLN A 321 -16.09 12.09 -21.46
N PRO A 322 -17.43 11.98 -21.57
CA PRO A 322 -18.32 12.20 -20.44
C PRO A 322 -17.88 11.38 -19.24
N LEU A 323 -17.70 12.07 -18.11
CA LEU A 323 -17.40 11.48 -16.83
C LEU A 323 -18.38 12.02 -15.81
N ALA A 324 -19.05 11.11 -15.13
CA ALA A 324 -19.93 11.38 -14.02
C ALA A 324 -19.53 10.45 -12.87
N TRP A 325 -19.95 10.83 -11.67
CA TRP A 325 -19.91 9.94 -10.53
C TRP A 325 -21.27 9.28 -10.30
N GLY A 326 -21.27 8.11 -9.68
CA GLY A 326 -22.48 7.38 -9.29
C GLY A 326 -22.35 6.79 -7.89
N GLY A 327 -23.45 6.34 -7.32
CA GLY A 327 -23.51 5.81 -5.96
C GLY A 327 -23.41 4.28 -5.90
N ARG A 328 -23.87 3.74 -4.78
CA ARG A 328 -23.89 2.30 -4.45
C ARG A 328 -24.69 1.47 -5.45
N GLU A 329 -25.72 2.06 -6.06
CA GLU A 329 -26.57 1.44 -7.07
C GLU A 329 -25.77 0.94 -8.28
N CYS A 330 -24.67 1.62 -8.63
CA CYS A 330 -23.80 1.25 -9.73
C CYS A 330 -23.22 -0.17 -9.60
N PHE A 331 -23.09 -0.72 -8.38
CA PHE A 331 -22.61 -2.09 -8.20
C PHE A 331 -23.53 -3.15 -8.82
N SER A 332 -24.83 -2.85 -8.92
CA SER A 332 -25.82 -3.75 -9.53
C SER A 332 -25.97 -3.56 -11.04
N GLU A 333 -25.43 -2.48 -11.61
CA GLU A 333 -25.61 -2.15 -13.01
C GLU A 333 -24.62 -2.88 -13.93
N PRO A 334 -25.05 -3.24 -15.16
CA PRO A 334 -24.14 -3.74 -16.18
C PRO A 334 -22.98 -2.78 -16.44
N ILE A 335 -21.77 -3.31 -16.54
CA ILE A 335 -20.54 -2.53 -16.76
C ILE A 335 -20.66 -1.61 -17.99
N ASP A 336 -21.24 -2.10 -19.08
CA ASP A 336 -21.44 -1.30 -20.30
C ASP A 336 -22.45 -0.16 -20.13
N ALA A 337 -23.49 -0.36 -19.32
CA ALA A 337 -24.46 0.69 -19.04
C ALA A 337 -23.79 1.87 -18.33
N LEU A 338 -22.97 1.56 -17.31
CA LEU A 338 -22.21 2.56 -16.58
C LEU A 338 -21.21 3.31 -17.49
N ARG A 339 -20.48 2.60 -18.37
CA ARG A 339 -19.58 3.23 -19.35
C ARG A 339 -20.33 4.18 -20.28
N LYS A 340 -21.48 3.74 -20.81
CA LYS A 340 -22.31 4.54 -21.71
C LYS A 340 -22.85 5.80 -21.04
N ASN A 341 -23.17 5.71 -19.75
CA ASN A 341 -23.64 6.83 -18.94
C ASN A 341 -22.50 7.71 -18.41
N GLY A 342 -21.24 7.31 -18.60
CA GLY A 342 -20.08 7.99 -18.07
C GLY A 342 -19.87 7.82 -16.56
N GLN A 343 -20.68 7.01 -15.87
CA GLN A 343 -20.63 6.76 -14.42
C GLN A 343 -19.47 5.83 -14.06
N ARG A 344 -18.25 6.36 -14.16
CA ARG A 344 -17.00 5.60 -13.99
C ARG A 344 -16.25 5.90 -12.70
N LEU A 345 -16.62 6.98 -12.00
CA LEU A 345 -16.24 7.20 -10.62
C LEU A 345 -17.40 6.76 -9.72
N ILE A 346 -17.26 5.65 -9.00
CA ILE A 346 -18.29 5.16 -8.09
C ILE A 346 -17.93 5.61 -6.68
N CYS A 347 -18.77 6.42 -6.04
CA CYS A 347 -18.55 6.89 -4.69
C CYS A 347 -19.56 6.23 -3.73
N VAL A 348 -19.04 5.59 -2.69
CA VAL A 348 -19.85 5.05 -1.59
C VAL A 348 -19.40 5.71 -0.29
N ILE A 349 -20.37 6.12 0.53
CA ILE A 349 -20.12 6.81 1.80
C ILE A 349 -20.55 5.88 2.92
N GLN A 350 -19.65 5.57 3.86
CA GLN A 350 -19.92 4.72 5.02
C GLN A 350 -20.58 3.39 4.61
N ALA A 351 -20.04 2.76 3.57
CA ALA A 351 -20.56 1.48 3.07
C ALA A 351 -20.40 0.39 4.14
N GLU A 352 -21.37 -0.51 4.22
CA GLU A 352 -21.31 -1.65 5.14
C GLU A 352 -20.36 -2.69 4.58
N LYS A 353 -19.45 -3.21 5.40
CA LYS A 353 -18.36 -4.07 4.96
C LYS A 353 -18.33 -5.39 5.68
N TYR A 354 -18.20 -6.48 4.92
CA TYR A 354 -17.73 -7.75 5.46
C TYR A 354 -16.21 -7.76 5.44
N ASP A 355 -15.61 -7.31 6.54
CA ASP A 355 -14.19 -7.00 6.64
C ASP A 355 -13.44 -8.10 7.41
N SER A 356 -12.33 -8.59 6.85
CA SER A 356 -11.48 -9.58 7.52
C SER A 356 -10.80 -8.99 8.77
N TRP A 357 -10.65 -7.66 8.83
CA TRP A 357 -9.87 -6.96 9.85
C TRP A 357 -10.51 -6.98 11.24
N THR A 358 -9.69 -7.30 12.24
CA THR A 358 -9.97 -7.05 13.65
C THR A 358 -8.69 -6.58 14.32
N ALA A 359 -8.81 -5.73 15.35
CA ALA A 359 -7.64 -5.22 16.07
C ALA A 359 -6.77 -6.33 16.67
N GLU A 360 -7.40 -7.42 17.14
CA GLU A 360 -6.70 -8.57 17.73
C GLU A 360 -5.93 -9.38 16.69
N ALA A 361 -6.56 -9.76 15.58
CA ALA A 361 -5.91 -10.62 14.58
C ALA A 361 -4.84 -9.86 13.78
N TYR A 362 -5.00 -8.55 13.59
CA TYR A 362 -4.12 -7.75 12.72
C TYR A 362 -2.97 -7.09 13.47
N ALA A 363 -2.99 -7.02 14.80
CA ALA A 363 -1.82 -6.68 15.61
C ALA A 363 -0.81 -7.86 15.62
N THR A 364 -0.25 -8.17 14.45
CA THR A 364 0.60 -9.35 14.21
C THR A 364 1.84 -9.01 13.39
N LEU A 365 2.77 -9.96 13.34
CA LEU A 365 3.94 -9.98 12.45
C LEU A 365 3.91 -11.16 11.47
N SER A 366 2.90 -12.03 11.55
CA SER A 366 2.76 -13.25 10.75
C SER A 366 1.42 -13.30 10.00
N ALA A 367 1.35 -14.12 8.95
CA ALA A 367 0.16 -14.27 8.13
C ALA A 367 -0.92 -15.14 8.80
N GLU A 368 -0.55 -15.98 9.76
CA GLU A 368 -1.43 -17.00 10.33
C GLU A 368 -2.75 -16.42 10.90
N PRO A 369 -2.76 -15.41 11.78
CA PRO A 369 -4.02 -14.82 12.26
C PRO A 369 -4.86 -14.18 11.15
N ILE A 370 -4.22 -13.64 10.10
CA ILE A 370 -4.92 -13.06 8.95
C ILE A 370 -5.59 -14.17 8.12
N LEU A 371 -4.88 -15.28 7.90
CA LEU A 371 -5.42 -16.45 7.20
C LEU A 371 -6.56 -17.09 7.98
N GLU A 372 -6.49 -17.17 9.31
CA GLU A 372 -7.61 -17.63 10.13
C GLU A 372 -8.86 -16.77 9.94
N ARG A 373 -8.70 -15.45 9.81
CA ARG A 373 -9.81 -14.55 9.47
C ARG A 373 -10.36 -14.86 8.09
N PHE A 374 -9.51 -15.04 7.08
CA PHE A 374 -9.94 -15.42 5.73
C PHE A 374 -10.69 -16.75 5.70
N GLU A 375 -10.22 -17.75 6.45
CA GLU A 375 -10.85 -19.06 6.61
C GLU A 375 -12.25 -18.98 7.23
N SER A 376 -12.46 -18.02 8.12
CA SER A 376 -13.77 -17.78 8.76
C SER A 376 -14.78 -17.06 7.86
N MET A 377 -14.33 -16.45 6.76
CA MET A 377 -15.19 -15.70 5.85
C MET A 377 -15.93 -16.62 4.88
N ASN A 378 -17.21 -16.34 4.64
CA ASN A 378 -18.09 -17.16 3.81
C ASN A 378 -19.15 -16.32 3.08
N THR A 379 -19.87 -16.94 2.15
CA THR A 379 -20.95 -16.32 1.34
C THR A 379 -22.04 -15.68 2.19
N GLU A 380 -22.50 -16.33 3.27
CA GLU A 380 -23.58 -15.82 4.14
C GLU A 380 -23.19 -14.46 4.74
N GLY A 381 -21.95 -14.32 5.21
CA GLY A 381 -21.45 -13.05 5.73
C GLY A 381 -21.39 -11.91 4.70
N GLN A 382 -21.41 -12.23 3.39
CA GLN A 382 -21.41 -11.20 2.35
C GLN A 382 -22.80 -10.62 2.06
N GLU A 383 -23.87 -11.40 2.24
CA GLU A 383 -25.20 -11.08 1.68
C GLU A 383 -25.72 -9.72 2.16
N ASP A 384 -25.50 -9.40 3.44
CA ASP A 384 -25.97 -8.19 4.12
C ASP A 384 -25.01 -6.99 4.00
N THR A 385 -23.91 -7.11 3.24
CA THR A 385 -22.88 -6.06 3.12
C THR A 385 -22.76 -5.52 1.70
N ASP A 386 -22.08 -4.39 1.53
CA ASP A 386 -21.80 -3.83 0.20
C ASP A 386 -20.57 -4.41 -0.44
N LEU A 387 -19.58 -4.61 0.41
CA LEU A 387 -18.21 -4.88 0.03
C LEU A 387 -17.70 -5.98 0.93
N THR A 388 -16.96 -6.90 0.35
CA THR A 388 -16.16 -7.86 1.11
C THR A 388 -14.71 -7.44 1.03
N ILE A 389 -14.06 -7.21 2.18
CA ILE A 389 -12.66 -6.75 2.21
C ILE A 389 -11.78 -7.84 2.81
N LEU A 390 -10.80 -8.27 2.01
CA LEU A 390 -9.71 -9.15 2.38
C LEU A 390 -8.45 -8.29 2.56
N GLN A 391 -8.09 -8.00 3.82
CA GLN A 391 -6.92 -7.21 4.17
C GLN A 391 -5.68 -8.12 4.32
N CYS A 392 -4.62 -7.83 3.57
CA CYS A 392 -3.39 -8.64 3.51
C CYS A 392 -2.29 -8.09 4.40
N GLN A 393 -2.39 -6.83 4.80
CA GLN A 393 -1.41 -6.13 5.62
C GLN A 393 -1.63 -6.40 7.11
N ALA A 394 -0.55 -6.45 7.89
CA ALA A 394 -0.63 -6.45 9.34
C ALA A 394 -0.48 -5.04 9.91
N THR A 395 -1.12 -4.79 11.05
CA THR A 395 -1.00 -3.58 11.86
C THR A 395 0.10 -3.77 12.93
N SER A 396 1.33 -4.06 12.50
CA SER A 396 2.46 -4.34 13.39
C SER A 396 2.80 -3.18 14.35
N GLN A 397 2.48 -1.95 13.95
CA GLN A 397 2.60 -0.75 14.76
C GLN A 397 1.67 -0.73 15.98
N SER A 398 0.63 -1.57 16.02
CA SER A 398 -0.25 -1.72 17.18
C SER A 398 0.40 -2.54 18.30
N ILE A 399 1.50 -3.25 18.01
CA ILE A 399 2.29 -3.96 19.03
C ILE A 399 3.28 -2.96 19.63
N LYS A 400 3.06 -2.58 20.90
CA LYS A 400 3.82 -1.52 21.58
C LYS A 400 5.34 -1.70 21.48
N GLU A 401 5.84 -2.87 21.85
CA GLU A 401 7.28 -3.15 21.90
C GLU A 401 7.92 -3.12 20.51
N VAL A 402 7.19 -3.58 19.50
CA VAL A 402 7.61 -3.57 18.10
C VAL A 402 7.74 -2.14 17.61
N LEU A 403 6.70 -1.31 17.79
CA LEU A 403 6.73 0.08 17.34
C LEU A 403 7.83 0.88 18.05
N VAL A 404 7.90 0.78 19.39
CA VAL A 404 8.91 1.49 20.17
C VAL A 404 10.31 1.09 19.72
N TYR A 405 10.57 -0.20 19.52
CA TYR A 405 11.85 -0.66 19.03
C TYR A 405 12.16 -0.13 17.62
N SER A 406 11.22 -0.21 16.68
CA SER A 406 11.40 0.30 15.32
C SER A 406 11.70 1.81 15.28
N VAL A 407 11.04 2.61 16.12
CA VAL A 407 11.27 4.06 16.22
C VAL A 407 12.63 4.37 16.85
N LEU A 408 13.00 3.69 17.94
CA LEU A 408 14.27 3.94 18.63
C LEU A 408 15.48 3.43 17.85
N SER A 409 15.30 2.39 17.03
CA SER A 409 16.35 1.84 16.16
C SER A 409 16.37 2.47 14.76
N ALA A 410 15.51 3.45 14.48
CA ALA A 410 15.41 4.10 13.18
C ALA A 410 16.72 4.77 12.77
N HIS A 411 17.42 4.13 11.83
CA HIS A 411 18.64 4.63 11.20
C HIS A 411 18.65 4.44 9.67
N SER A 412 17.63 3.76 9.14
CA SER A 412 17.42 3.47 7.72
C SER A 412 15.97 3.00 7.52
N ALA A 413 15.65 2.26 6.45
CA ALA A 413 14.33 1.68 6.21
C ALA A 413 13.96 0.57 7.23
N THR A 414 13.69 0.92 8.49
CA THR A 414 13.47 0.00 9.63
C THR A 414 12.02 -0.06 10.11
N SER A 415 11.06 0.43 9.33
CA SER A 415 9.65 0.43 9.75
C SER A 415 9.11 -0.98 9.92
N CYS A 416 8.40 -1.21 11.04
CA CYS A 416 7.71 -2.47 11.32
C CYS A 416 6.62 -2.80 10.29
N LEU A 417 6.09 -1.81 9.58
CA LEU A 417 5.16 -2.06 8.46
C LEU A 417 5.89 -2.71 7.29
N THR A 418 7.11 -2.22 6.98
CA THR A 418 7.90 -2.78 5.87
C THR A 418 8.44 -4.17 6.16
N SER A 419 8.58 -4.57 7.42
CA SER A 419 9.10 -5.89 7.80
C SER A 419 8.12 -7.04 7.62
N THR A 420 6.83 -6.75 7.50
CA THR A 420 5.79 -7.77 7.35
C THR A 420 5.39 -7.97 5.89
N LYS A 421 5.38 -6.88 5.09
CA LYS A 421 4.84 -6.84 3.72
C LYS A 421 5.15 -8.09 2.89
N ALA A 422 6.42 -8.35 2.61
CA ALA A 422 6.78 -9.40 1.65
C ALA A 422 6.45 -10.81 2.18
N GLN A 423 6.64 -11.04 3.47
CA GLN A 423 6.40 -12.34 4.11
C GLN A 423 4.91 -12.65 4.26
N LEU A 424 4.06 -11.63 4.49
CA LEU A 424 2.61 -11.80 4.49
C LEU A 424 2.12 -12.17 3.09
N ASP A 425 2.56 -11.41 2.08
CA ASP A 425 2.15 -11.60 0.69
C ASP A 425 2.48 -12.97 0.12
N THR A 426 3.58 -13.61 0.54
CA THR A 426 3.89 -15.00 0.12
C THR A 426 2.88 -16.03 0.60
N GLN A 427 1.95 -15.66 1.48
CA GLN A 427 0.96 -16.56 2.07
C GLN A 427 -0.47 -16.08 1.81
N THR A 428 -0.76 -14.81 2.07
CA THR A 428 -2.10 -14.23 1.92
C THR A 428 -2.57 -14.19 0.46
N LEU A 429 -1.71 -13.75 -0.46
CA LEU A 429 -2.08 -13.67 -1.87
C LEU A 429 -2.29 -15.05 -2.52
N PRO A 430 -1.41 -16.06 -2.34
CA PRO A 430 -1.69 -17.42 -2.80
C PRO A 430 -2.99 -18.00 -2.23
N TRP A 431 -3.27 -17.78 -0.95
CA TRP A 431 -4.52 -18.22 -0.34
C TRP A 431 -5.73 -17.59 -1.04
N ILE A 432 -5.71 -16.27 -1.27
CA ILE A 432 -6.80 -15.55 -1.93
C ILE A 432 -7.00 -16.08 -3.35
N ARG A 433 -5.92 -16.30 -4.09
CA ARG A 433 -5.97 -16.86 -5.46
C ARG A 433 -6.66 -18.21 -5.51
N GLN A 434 -6.44 -19.05 -4.52
CA GLN A 434 -6.92 -20.42 -4.50
C GLN A 434 -8.34 -20.55 -3.91
N ASN A 435 -8.69 -19.73 -2.92
CA ASN A 435 -9.86 -20.00 -2.06
C ASN A 435 -10.97 -18.94 -2.13
N ALA A 436 -10.65 -17.69 -2.51
CA ALA A 436 -11.59 -16.58 -2.32
C ALA A 436 -12.90 -16.78 -3.11
N LEU A 437 -12.83 -17.18 -4.38
CA LEU A 437 -14.03 -17.33 -5.22
C LEU A 437 -14.88 -18.55 -4.87
N GLU A 438 -14.29 -19.57 -4.25
CA GLU A 438 -15.04 -20.72 -3.74
C GLU A 438 -15.82 -20.34 -2.47
N ARG A 439 -15.21 -19.52 -1.60
CA ARG A 439 -15.78 -19.16 -0.30
C ARG A 439 -16.71 -17.97 -0.32
N LEU A 440 -16.48 -17.05 -1.24
CA LEU A 440 -17.14 -15.75 -1.31
C LEU A 440 -17.95 -15.64 -2.62
N GLN A 441 -19.06 -16.37 -2.66
CA GLN A 441 -19.85 -16.57 -3.88
C GLN A 441 -20.95 -15.53 -4.09
N ALA A 442 -21.23 -14.66 -3.12
CA ALA A 442 -22.27 -13.65 -3.28
C ALA A 442 -21.92 -12.69 -4.43
N GLU A 443 -22.94 -12.10 -5.08
CA GLU A 443 -22.75 -11.05 -6.10
C GLU A 443 -22.39 -9.70 -5.47
N LYS A 444 -21.32 -9.69 -4.68
CA LYS A 444 -20.75 -8.50 -4.03
C LYS A 444 -19.35 -8.23 -4.57
N THR A 445 -18.95 -6.96 -4.58
CA THR A 445 -17.58 -6.57 -4.93
C THR A 445 -16.63 -7.09 -3.86
N ILE A 446 -15.60 -7.81 -4.27
CA ILE A 446 -14.50 -8.23 -3.38
C ILE A 446 -13.37 -7.22 -3.52
N VAL A 447 -12.80 -6.80 -2.40
CA VAL A 447 -11.68 -5.88 -2.32
C VAL A 447 -10.50 -6.59 -1.69
N ILE A 448 -9.34 -6.57 -2.35
CA ILE A 448 -8.07 -7.06 -1.80
C ILE A 448 -7.26 -5.85 -1.41
N MET A 449 -7.12 -5.63 -0.10
CA MET A 449 -6.45 -4.47 0.46
C MET A 449 -5.05 -4.84 0.93
N ASN A 450 -4.07 -3.97 0.67
CA ASN A 450 -2.70 -4.20 1.13
C ASN A 450 -1.94 -2.87 1.33
N ASP A 451 -0.93 -2.92 2.20
CA ASP A 451 0.09 -1.89 2.32
C ASP A 451 1.04 -1.95 1.11
N PHE A 452 1.62 -0.82 0.75
CA PHE A 452 2.64 -0.69 -0.29
C PHE A 452 2.23 -1.31 -1.65
N ILE A 453 0.97 -1.07 -2.06
CA ILE A 453 0.26 -1.74 -3.15
C ILE A 453 1.15 -2.01 -4.36
N ASP A 454 1.22 -3.26 -4.82
CA ASP A 454 2.15 -3.70 -5.86
C ASP A 454 1.50 -4.58 -6.92
N GLY A 455 2.31 -5.01 -7.89
CA GLY A 455 1.86 -5.85 -9.00
C GLY A 455 1.31 -7.20 -8.55
N ALA A 456 1.83 -7.79 -7.46
CA ALA A 456 1.36 -9.07 -6.97
C ALA A 456 -0.09 -8.98 -6.47
N THR A 457 -0.39 -7.91 -5.74
CA THR A 457 -1.74 -7.64 -5.22
C THR A 457 -2.72 -7.33 -6.36
N THR A 458 -2.34 -6.43 -7.28
CA THR A 458 -3.22 -6.00 -8.38
C THR A 458 -3.48 -7.12 -9.39
N ASP A 459 -2.47 -7.88 -9.79
CA ASP A 459 -2.69 -9.01 -10.70
C ASP A 459 -3.56 -10.11 -10.09
N THR A 460 -3.49 -10.28 -8.76
CA THR A 460 -4.40 -11.19 -8.05
C THR A 460 -5.85 -10.74 -8.21
N SER A 461 -6.14 -9.45 -8.04
CA SER A 461 -7.51 -8.94 -8.22
C SER A 461 -7.98 -9.00 -9.69
N ILE A 462 -7.08 -8.72 -10.64
CA ILE A 462 -7.36 -8.80 -12.08
C ILE A 462 -7.70 -10.25 -12.48
N MET A 463 -6.90 -11.21 -12.03
CA MET A 463 -7.11 -12.63 -12.31
C MET A 463 -8.46 -13.11 -11.79
N LEU A 464 -8.80 -12.78 -10.53
CA LEU A 464 -10.08 -13.19 -9.94
C LEU A 464 -11.27 -12.48 -10.59
N SER A 465 -11.12 -11.21 -10.99
CA SER A 465 -12.13 -10.48 -11.77
C SER A 465 -12.44 -11.20 -13.08
N LYS A 466 -11.40 -11.60 -13.82
CA LYS A 466 -11.56 -12.33 -15.07
C LYS A 466 -12.36 -13.62 -14.85
N THR A 467 -12.01 -14.41 -13.83
CA THR A 467 -12.72 -15.66 -13.50
C THR A 467 -14.20 -15.41 -13.15
N ARG A 468 -14.52 -14.39 -12.34
CA ARG A 468 -15.92 -14.05 -11.98
C ARG A 468 -16.74 -13.53 -13.15
N LEU A 469 -16.09 -12.93 -14.15
CA LEU A 469 -16.74 -12.41 -15.35
C LEU A 469 -16.88 -13.45 -16.46
N GLU A 470 -16.06 -14.49 -16.49
CA GLU A 470 -16.19 -15.60 -17.44
C GLU A 470 -17.28 -16.60 -17.04
N ASN A 471 -17.41 -16.87 -15.73
CA ASN A 471 -18.49 -17.69 -15.15
C ASN A 471 -19.73 -16.84 -14.93
#